data_AF-A0A1D7VH43-F1
#
_entry.id   AF-A0A1D7VH43-F1
#
_cell.length_a   1.000
_cell.length_b   1.000
_cell.length_c   1.000
_cell.angle_alpha   90.00
_cell.angle_beta   90.00
_cell.angle_gamma   90.00
#
_symmetry.space_group_name_H-M   'P 1'
#
loop_
_entity.id
_entity.type
_entity.pdbx_description
1 polymer ?
#
loop_
_entity_poly.entity_id
_entity_poly.type
_entity_poly.pdbx_seq_one_letter_code
_entity_poly.pdbx_strand_id
1 'polypeptide(L)'
;MTHPALIRRARLRVLAAFCGVGGDTAGYLAAGCHVTGVDLAPQPRYIGDVFHQGDAVEYIRAHGHEYDFIHAGPPCQFDCTLTAGTNATKRSTYPDLLEPTREALEATGRPYVIEQPPGRASKRMRVDVTLCGEMFGLGVIRHRNFELGHWTAPKPAHRPHRGRVAGMRHGKWYEGPYFAVYGEGGGKGTVAQWQQAMGITWTDVRKEIAEAIPPAYGLWLANAFLTRTALEVAA
;
A
#
# COMPACT_ATOMS: atom_id res chain seq x y z
N MET A 1 -12.26 -24.71 38.61
CA MET A 1 -11.24 -24.06 37.76
C MET A 1 -11.67 -24.22 36.32
N THR A 2 -12.33 -23.22 35.76
CA THR A 2 -12.73 -23.20 34.35
C THR A 2 -11.53 -22.71 33.55
N HIS A 3 -10.92 -23.61 32.77
CA HIS A 3 -9.95 -23.19 31.75
C HIS A 3 -10.68 -22.30 30.75
N PRO A 4 -10.20 -21.07 30.45
CA PRO A 4 -10.74 -20.30 29.36
C PRO A 4 -10.44 -21.06 28.08
N ALA A 5 -11.50 -21.51 27.39
CA ALA A 5 -11.37 -22.03 26.05
C ALA A 5 -10.69 -20.97 25.18
N LEU A 6 -9.55 -21.31 24.59
CA LEU A 6 -8.92 -20.50 23.55
C LEU A 6 -9.90 -20.43 22.37
N ILE A 7 -10.74 -19.40 22.35
CA ILE A 7 -11.53 -19.06 21.16
C ILE A 7 -10.51 -18.65 20.10
N ARG A 8 -10.13 -19.59 19.24
CA ARG A 8 -9.32 -19.34 18.06
C ARG A 8 -10.17 -18.45 17.15
N ARG A 9 -10.02 -17.11 17.27
CA ARG A 9 -10.62 -16.19 16.30
C ARG A 9 -10.09 -16.56 14.92
N ALA A 10 -10.99 -16.75 13.96
CA ALA A 10 -10.59 -16.96 12.56
C ALA A 10 -9.71 -15.79 12.11
N ARG A 11 -8.69 -16.06 11.28
CA ARG A 11 -7.83 -15.00 10.72
C ARG A 11 -8.69 -14.06 9.90
N LEU A 12 -8.55 -12.76 10.14
CA LEU A 12 -9.23 -11.71 9.37
C LEU A 12 -8.86 -11.85 7.88
N ARG A 13 -9.86 -11.92 7.01
CA ARG A 13 -9.69 -12.07 5.56
C ARG A 13 -9.53 -10.69 4.92
N VAL A 14 -8.36 -10.43 4.34
CA VAL A 14 -8.03 -9.20 3.62
C VAL A 14 -8.00 -9.45 2.12
N LEU A 15 -8.68 -8.60 1.35
CA LEU A 15 -8.48 -8.49 -0.08
C LEU A 15 -7.47 -7.39 -0.38
N ALA A 16 -6.35 -7.70 -1.03
CA ALA A 16 -5.42 -6.73 -1.58
C ALA A 16 -5.67 -6.57 -3.08
N ALA A 17 -6.39 -5.52 -3.48
CA ALA A 17 -6.68 -5.18 -4.85
C ALA A 17 -5.57 -4.31 -5.46
N PHE A 18 -5.21 -4.59 -6.71
CA PHE A 18 -4.04 -4.00 -7.39
C PHE A 18 -2.74 -4.36 -6.65
N CYS A 19 -2.60 -5.62 -6.25
CA CYS A 19 -1.66 -6.02 -5.21
C CYS A 19 -0.17 -5.91 -5.61
N GLY A 20 0.14 -5.91 -6.91
CA GLY A 20 1.51 -6.02 -7.39
C GLY A 20 2.25 -7.17 -6.70
N VAL A 21 3.48 -6.91 -6.25
CA VAL A 21 4.28 -7.92 -5.53
C VAL A 21 3.88 -8.09 -4.06
N GLY A 22 2.88 -7.34 -3.57
CA GLY A 22 2.35 -7.47 -2.21
C GLY A 22 3.14 -6.75 -1.12
N GLY A 23 3.52 -5.49 -1.36
CA GLY A 23 4.22 -4.68 -0.36
C GLY A 23 3.42 -4.45 0.93
N ASP A 24 2.21 -3.92 0.82
CA ASP A 24 1.23 -3.78 1.91
C ASP A 24 0.74 -5.13 2.43
N THR A 25 0.55 -6.11 1.52
CA THR A 25 0.17 -7.49 1.82
C THR A 25 1.07 -8.11 2.89
N ALA A 26 2.40 -7.95 2.76
CA ALA A 26 3.34 -8.43 3.76
C ALA A 26 3.08 -7.85 5.17
N GLY A 27 2.61 -6.59 5.24
CA GLY A 27 2.17 -5.96 6.48
C GLY A 27 0.92 -6.60 7.07
N TYR A 28 -0.10 -6.88 6.25
CA TYR A 28 -1.31 -7.57 6.68
C TYR A 28 -1.03 -9.01 7.15
N LEU A 29 -0.16 -9.73 6.44
CA LEU A 29 0.31 -11.05 6.86
C LEU A 29 1.01 -11.00 8.22
N ALA A 30 1.88 -10.00 8.44
CA ALA A 30 2.56 -9.81 9.72
C ALA A 30 1.58 -9.49 10.88
N ALA A 31 0.39 -8.95 10.58
CA ALA A 31 -0.68 -8.75 11.54
C ALA A 31 -1.54 -10.02 11.80
N GLY A 32 -1.22 -11.14 11.13
CA GLY A 32 -1.94 -12.41 11.26
C GLY A 32 -3.16 -12.55 10.33
N CYS A 33 -3.40 -11.61 9.42
CA CYS A 33 -4.49 -11.69 8.45
C CYS A 33 -4.23 -12.79 7.42
N HIS A 34 -5.29 -13.35 6.83
CA HIS A 34 -5.22 -14.15 5.60
C HIS A 34 -5.47 -13.23 4.41
N VAL A 35 -4.54 -13.16 3.45
CA VAL A 35 -4.57 -12.14 2.40
C VAL A 35 -4.69 -12.78 1.02
N THR A 36 -5.74 -12.39 0.28
CA THR A 36 -5.88 -12.70 -1.15
C THR A 36 -5.49 -11.47 -1.96
N GLY A 37 -4.59 -11.62 -2.92
CA GLY A 37 -4.19 -10.59 -3.87
C GLY A 37 -4.93 -10.70 -5.19
N VAL A 38 -5.31 -9.56 -5.77
CA VAL A 38 -5.85 -9.47 -7.13
C VAL A 38 -5.05 -8.45 -7.93
N ASP A 39 -4.58 -8.86 -9.10
CA ASP A 39 -3.89 -7.99 -10.04
C ASP A 39 -4.15 -8.43 -11.49
N LEU A 40 -4.19 -7.47 -12.41
CA LEU A 40 -4.41 -7.75 -13.83
C LEU A 40 -3.19 -8.46 -14.44
N ALA A 41 -1.99 -8.05 -14.02
CA ALA A 41 -0.75 -8.66 -14.46
C ALA A 41 -0.46 -9.91 -13.64
N PRO A 42 0.23 -10.92 -14.21
CA PRO A 42 0.72 -12.03 -13.41
C PRO A 42 1.71 -11.54 -12.36
N GLN A 43 1.55 -11.98 -11.11
CA GLN A 43 2.43 -11.63 -10.00
C GLN A 43 3.14 -12.88 -9.46
N PRO A 44 4.16 -13.42 -10.18
CA PRO A 44 4.80 -14.68 -9.82
C PRO A 44 5.55 -14.64 -8.48
N ARG A 45 5.81 -13.44 -7.95
CA ARG A 45 6.46 -13.19 -6.66
C ARG A 45 5.50 -12.58 -5.63
N TYR A 46 4.19 -12.66 -5.85
CA TYR A 46 3.22 -12.18 -4.87
C TYR A 46 3.40 -12.94 -3.54
N ILE A 47 3.43 -12.20 -2.44
CA ILE A 47 3.74 -12.75 -1.11
C ILE A 47 2.51 -13.20 -0.31
N GLY A 48 1.29 -12.88 -0.77
CA GLY A 48 0.04 -13.23 -0.07
C GLY A 48 -0.28 -14.73 -0.07
N ASP A 49 -1.28 -15.12 0.72
CA ASP A 49 -1.69 -16.52 0.84
C ASP A 49 -2.31 -17.06 -0.47
N VAL A 50 -3.04 -16.21 -1.20
CA VAL A 50 -3.72 -16.56 -2.46
C VAL A 50 -3.54 -15.43 -3.48
N PHE A 51 -3.29 -15.78 -4.74
CA PHE A 51 -3.28 -14.83 -5.85
C PHE A 51 -4.38 -15.18 -6.87
N HIS A 52 -5.11 -14.16 -7.31
CA HIS A 52 -6.06 -14.24 -8.42
C HIS A 52 -5.66 -13.22 -9.49
N GLN A 53 -5.36 -13.71 -10.70
CA GLN A 53 -5.10 -12.83 -11.82
C GLN A 53 -6.43 -12.40 -12.45
N GLY A 54 -6.73 -11.10 -12.44
CA GLY A 54 -7.98 -10.56 -12.97
C GLY A 54 -8.14 -9.06 -12.76
N ASP A 55 -9.21 -8.50 -13.30
CA ASP A 55 -9.55 -7.10 -13.05
C ASP A 55 -9.98 -6.91 -11.59
N ALA A 56 -9.31 -6.01 -10.89
CA ALA A 56 -9.53 -5.80 -9.48
C ALA A 56 -10.88 -5.14 -9.17
N VAL A 57 -11.39 -4.26 -10.03
CA VAL A 57 -12.69 -3.60 -9.84
C VAL A 57 -13.81 -4.62 -10.02
N GLU A 58 -13.76 -5.43 -11.08
CA GLU A 58 -14.71 -6.51 -11.31
C GLU A 58 -14.69 -7.53 -10.17
N TYR A 59 -13.49 -7.93 -9.71
CA TYR A 59 -13.35 -8.85 -8.59
C TYR A 59 -13.94 -8.29 -7.29
N ILE A 60 -13.73 -7.00 -6.98
CA ILE A 60 -14.33 -6.35 -5.81
C ILE A 60 -15.87 -6.40 -5.92
N ARG A 61 -16.43 -6.10 -7.09
CA ARG A 61 -17.90 -6.14 -7.28
C ARG A 61 -18.48 -7.53 -7.07
N ALA A 62 -17.78 -8.57 -7.54
CA ALA A 62 -18.24 -9.95 -7.43
C ALA A 62 -18.01 -10.56 -6.04
N HIS A 63 -16.83 -10.34 -5.45
CA HIS A 63 -16.32 -11.09 -4.30
C HIS A 63 -15.94 -10.22 -3.10
N GLY A 64 -15.92 -8.89 -3.23
CA GLY A 64 -15.46 -7.99 -2.16
C GLY A 64 -16.24 -8.15 -0.86
N HIS A 65 -17.54 -8.47 -0.96
CA HIS A 65 -18.41 -8.74 0.19
C HIS A 65 -18.01 -9.98 1.01
N GLU A 66 -17.14 -10.86 0.50
CA GLU A 66 -16.65 -12.06 1.19
C GLU A 66 -15.49 -11.79 2.16
N TYR A 67 -14.91 -10.59 2.11
CA TYR A 67 -13.75 -10.20 2.90
C TYR A 67 -14.15 -9.33 4.08
N ASP A 68 -13.33 -9.35 5.13
CA ASP A 68 -13.55 -8.54 6.32
C ASP A 68 -12.99 -7.13 6.15
N PHE A 69 -11.97 -6.99 5.30
CA PHE A 69 -11.27 -5.73 5.02
C PHE A 69 -10.71 -5.72 3.61
N ILE A 70 -10.73 -4.57 2.93
CA ILE A 70 -10.21 -4.44 1.56
C ILE A 70 -9.15 -3.34 1.49
N HIS A 71 -7.97 -3.65 0.96
CA HIS A 71 -6.97 -2.66 0.57
C HIS A 71 -6.98 -2.50 -0.94
N ALA A 72 -7.09 -1.27 -1.44
CA ALA A 72 -7.00 -0.98 -2.87
C ALA A 72 -6.01 0.16 -3.16
N GLY A 73 -5.04 -0.08 -4.02
CA GLY A 73 -4.12 0.93 -4.53
C GLY A 73 -4.28 1.13 -6.05
N PRO A 74 -5.40 1.70 -6.54
CA PRO A 74 -5.63 1.78 -7.97
C PRO A 74 -4.54 2.61 -8.68
N PRO A 75 -4.16 2.23 -9.91
CA PRO A 75 -3.14 2.90 -10.71
C PRO A 75 -3.26 4.44 -10.70
N CYS A 76 -2.20 5.12 -10.26
CA CYS A 76 -2.18 6.57 -10.08
C CYS A 76 -1.67 7.35 -11.30
N GLN A 77 -1.24 6.67 -12.37
CA GLN A 77 -0.53 7.25 -13.51
C GLN A 77 -1.36 8.29 -14.27
N PHE A 78 -2.70 8.14 -14.30
CA PHE A 78 -3.61 9.14 -14.85
C PHE A 78 -3.44 10.51 -14.18
N ASP A 79 -3.15 10.54 -12.87
CA ASP A 79 -3.01 11.77 -12.08
C ASP A 79 -1.65 11.93 -11.39
N CYS A 80 -0.62 11.27 -11.89
CA CYS A 80 0.73 11.46 -11.38
C CYS A 80 1.27 12.85 -11.77
N THR A 81 2.02 13.49 -10.89
CA THR A 81 2.69 14.77 -11.18
C THR A 81 3.61 14.68 -12.41
N LEU A 82 4.19 13.50 -12.68
CA LEU A 82 5.02 13.22 -13.84
C LEU A 82 4.25 13.26 -15.18
N THR A 83 2.96 12.92 -15.18
CA THR A 83 2.09 13.01 -16.36
C THR A 83 1.46 14.38 -16.52
N ALA A 84 1.53 15.28 -15.53
CA ALA A 84 1.15 16.69 -15.70
C ALA A 84 2.26 17.56 -16.32
N GLY A 85 3.50 17.07 -16.33
CA GLY A 85 4.66 17.74 -16.93
C GLY A 85 5.02 17.17 -18.31
N THR A 86 6.24 16.65 -18.44
CA THR A 86 6.85 16.19 -19.71
C THR A 86 6.14 15.02 -20.41
N ASN A 87 5.12 14.41 -19.79
CA ASN A 87 4.37 13.28 -20.35
C ASN A 87 2.85 13.53 -20.44
N ALA A 88 2.41 14.79 -20.58
CA ALA A 88 0.99 15.16 -20.69
C ALA A 88 0.21 14.35 -21.74
N THR A 89 0.84 14.02 -22.87
CA THR A 89 0.26 13.23 -23.95
C THR A 89 -0.02 11.77 -23.59
N LYS A 90 0.65 11.22 -22.56
CA LYS A 90 0.41 9.85 -22.06
C LYS A 90 -0.71 9.79 -21.02
N ARG A 91 -1.27 10.92 -20.60
CA ARG A 91 -2.32 10.95 -19.57
C ARG A 91 -3.55 10.14 -19.99
N SER A 92 -4.03 10.34 -21.22
CA SER A 92 -5.22 9.69 -21.77
C SER A 92 -5.05 8.19 -22.02
N THR A 93 -3.82 7.65 -21.94
CA THR A 93 -3.56 6.22 -22.10
C THR A 93 -3.61 5.45 -20.79
N TYR A 94 -3.71 6.14 -19.64
CA TYR A 94 -3.84 5.49 -18.33
C TYR A 94 -5.30 5.46 -17.91
N PRO A 95 -5.79 4.33 -17.38
CA PRO A 95 -7.17 4.26 -16.90
C PRO A 95 -7.34 5.12 -15.64
N ASP A 96 -8.47 5.82 -15.53
CA ASP A 96 -8.86 6.54 -14.32
C ASP A 96 -9.68 5.59 -13.43
N LEU A 97 -8.99 4.89 -12.52
CA LEU A 97 -9.59 3.82 -11.72
C LEU A 97 -9.95 4.24 -10.29
N LEU A 98 -9.74 5.51 -9.90
CA LEU A 98 -10.03 5.94 -8.53
C LEU A 98 -11.54 5.85 -8.22
N GLU A 99 -12.38 6.50 -9.02
CA GLU A 99 -13.85 6.48 -8.82
C GLU A 99 -14.45 5.08 -9.04
N PRO A 100 -14.12 4.34 -10.13
CA PRO A 100 -14.62 2.97 -10.29
C PRO A 100 -14.26 2.04 -9.13
N THR A 101 -13.06 2.20 -8.55
CA THR A 101 -12.63 1.44 -7.38
C THR A 101 -13.44 1.84 -6.16
N ARG A 102 -13.60 3.14 -5.89
CA ARG A 102 -14.40 3.62 -4.74
C ARG A 102 -15.84 3.13 -4.84
N GLU A 103 -16.48 3.24 -6.00
CA GLU A 103 -17.85 2.75 -6.21
C GLU A 103 -17.99 1.24 -5.96
N ALA A 104 -17.01 0.44 -6.42
CA ALA A 104 -17.00 -0.99 -6.16
C ALA A 104 -16.84 -1.30 -4.67
N LEU A 105 -15.96 -0.58 -3.97
CA LEU A 105 -15.73 -0.73 -2.53
C LEU A 105 -16.97 -0.36 -1.70
N GLU A 106 -17.57 0.80 -1.97
CA GLU A 106 -18.81 1.24 -1.31
C GLU A 106 -19.95 0.22 -1.48
N ALA A 107 -20.08 -0.38 -2.67
CA ALA A 107 -21.09 -1.40 -2.93
C ALA A 107 -20.92 -2.67 -2.09
N THR A 108 -19.72 -2.93 -1.54
CA THR A 108 -19.50 -4.08 -0.66
C THR A 108 -20.05 -3.89 0.76
N GLY A 109 -20.18 -2.64 1.22
CA GLY A 109 -20.44 -2.30 2.62
C GLY A 109 -19.34 -2.74 3.60
N ARG A 110 -18.19 -3.22 3.10
CA ARG A 110 -17.06 -3.70 3.91
C ARG A 110 -16.08 -2.56 4.21
N PRO A 111 -15.44 -2.56 5.40
CA PRO A 111 -14.36 -1.63 5.66
C PRO A 111 -13.25 -1.72 4.63
N TYR A 112 -12.77 -0.57 4.16
CA TYR A 112 -11.75 -0.52 3.12
C TYR A 112 -10.71 0.60 3.33
N VAL A 113 -9.59 0.49 2.63
CA VAL A 113 -8.65 1.59 2.37
C VAL A 113 -8.46 1.81 0.87
N ILE A 114 -8.37 3.07 0.46
CA ILE A 114 -7.83 3.45 -0.84
C ILE A 114 -6.50 4.17 -0.63
N GLU A 115 -5.43 3.69 -1.28
CA GLU A 115 -4.10 4.31 -1.26
C GLU A 115 -3.88 5.17 -2.51
N GLN A 116 -3.38 6.40 -2.32
CA GLN A 116 -2.80 7.21 -3.41
C GLN A 116 -1.52 7.94 -2.95
N PRO A 117 -0.54 8.14 -3.85
CA PRO A 117 0.60 9.00 -3.55
C PRO A 117 0.16 10.46 -3.38
N PRO A 118 0.96 11.28 -2.66
CA PRO A 118 0.69 12.71 -2.55
C PRO A 118 0.76 13.38 -3.92
N GLY A 119 -0.02 14.44 -4.07
CA GLY A 119 -0.06 15.24 -5.30
C GLY A 119 -1.46 15.23 -5.90
N ARG A 120 -1.54 15.21 -7.23
CA ARG A 120 -2.83 15.31 -7.93
C ARG A 120 -3.70 14.07 -7.73
N ALA A 121 -3.11 12.88 -7.64
CA ALA A 121 -3.85 11.64 -7.39
C ALA A 121 -4.66 11.71 -6.08
N SER A 122 -4.02 12.12 -4.97
CA SER A 122 -4.72 12.28 -3.69
C SER A 122 -5.60 13.54 -3.57
N LYS A 123 -5.66 14.43 -4.58
CA LYS A 123 -6.59 15.59 -4.56
C LYS A 123 -8.04 15.20 -4.83
N ARG A 124 -8.26 14.04 -5.48
CA ARG A 124 -9.60 13.48 -5.74
C ARG A 124 -10.03 12.46 -4.68
N MET A 125 -9.29 12.41 -3.58
CA MET A 125 -9.45 11.41 -2.51
C MET A 125 -9.55 12.14 -1.17
N ARG A 126 -10.41 11.66 -0.27
CA ARG A 126 -10.42 12.15 1.11
C ARG A 126 -9.19 11.59 1.82
N VAL A 127 -8.35 12.48 2.36
CA VAL A 127 -7.13 12.06 3.06
C VAL A 127 -7.40 11.97 4.55
N ASP A 128 -7.68 10.76 5.01
CA ASP A 128 -7.92 10.46 6.42
C ASP A 128 -6.61 10.22 7.16
N VAL A 129 -5.67 9.49 6.54
CA VAL A 129 -4.34 9.18 7.10
C VAL A 129 -3.25 9.42 6.07
N THR A 130 -2.10 9.94 6.52
CA THR A 130 -0.87 9.96 5.73
C THR A 130 0.23 9.22 6.48
N LEU A 131 0.91 8.28 5.81
CA LEU A 131 2.04 7.55 6.35
C LEU A 131 3.32 7.89 5.59
N CYS A 132 4.44 7.96 6.30
CA CYS A 132 5.77 8.21 5.77
C CYS A 132 6.76 7.19 6.34
N GLY A 133 7.78 6.83 5.56
CA GLY A 133 8.75 5.80 5.95
C GLY A 133 9.51 6.17 7.22
N GLU A 134 9.72 7.48 7.46
CA GLU A 134 10.34 8.00 8.67
C GLU A 134 9.60 7.58 9.95
N MET A 135 8.27 7.49 9.89
CA MET A 135 7.45 7.15 11.05
C MET A 135 7.72 5.72 11.55
N PHE A 136 8.33 4.90 10.70
CA PHE A 136 8.66 3.50 10.95
C PHE A 136 10.17 3.22 10.90
N GLY A 137 11.01 4.27 10.86
CA GLY A 137 12.47 4.12 10.80
C GLY A 137 12.99 3.57 9.46
N LEU A 138 12.18 3.59 8.39
CA LEU A 138 12.57 3.05 7.09
C LEU A 138 13.65 3.88 6.40
N GLY A 139 14.32 3.26 5.43
CA GLY A 139 15.34 3.88 4.58
C GLY A 139 14.75 4.64 3.38
N VAL A 140 13.49 5.11 3.47
CA VAL A 140 12.82 5.85 2.39
C VAL A 140 12.04 7.04 2.92
N ILE A 141 12.00 8.11 2.13
CA ILE A 141 11.02 9.19 2.26
C ILE A 141 9.90 8.88 1.26
N ARG A 142 8.84 8.21 1.73
CA ARG A 142 7.75 7.73 0.88
C ARG A 142 6.39 8.03 1.50
N HIS A 143 5.88 9.23 1.28
CA HIS A 143 4.53 9.56 1.73
C HIS A 143 3.48 8.80 0.91
N ARG A 144 2.47 8.28 1.61
CA ARG A 144 1.24 7.70 1.05
C ARG A 144 0.03 8.19 1.82
N ASN A 145 -1.01 8.55 1.08
CA ASN A 145 -2.28 9.02 1.61
C ASN A 145 -3.29 7.89 1.54
N PHE A 146 -4.16 7.82 2.54
CA PHE A 146 -5.17 6.78 2.66
C PHE A 146 -6.54 7.41 2.94
N GLU A 147 -7.54 6.96 2.18
CA GLU A 147 -8.96 7.14 2.45
C GLU A 147 -9.46 5.90 3.20
N LEU A 148 -10.18 6.08 4.31
CA LEU A 148 -10.71 4.99 5.15
C LEU A 148 -12.23 4.89 4.99
N GLY A 149 -12.75 3.81 4.42
CA GLY A 149 -14.18 3.63 4.18
C GLY A 149 -14.88 2.80 5.25
N HIS A 150 -15.95 3.31 5.86
CA HIS A 150 -16.67 2.65 6.97
C HIS A 150 -15.83 2.42 8.25
N TRP A 151 -14.70 3.11 8.39
CA TRP A 151 -13.89 3.09 9.60
C TRP A 151 -13.05 4.36 9.77
N THR A 152 -12.54 4.58 10.97
CA THR A 152 -11.66 5.70 11.28
C THR A 152 -10.43 5.21 12.05
N ALA A 153 -9.34 5.97 11.95
CA ALA A 153 -8.11 5.73 12.68
C ALA A 153 -7.57 7.06 13.21
N PRO A 154 -6.81 7.05 14.33
CA PRO A 154 -6.10 8.24 14.76
C PRO A 154 -5.07 8.65 13.71
N LYS A 155 -4.92 9.96 13.51
CA LYS A 155 -3.89 10.50 12.61
C LYS A 155 -2.53 10.38 13.27
N PRO A 156 -1.61 9.55 12.75
CA PRO A 156 -0.30 9.40 13.37
C PRO A 156 0.53 10.67 13.15
N ALA A 157 1.25 11.10 14.20
CA ALA A 157 2.12 12.26 14.11
C ALA A 157 3.29 12.01 13.15
N HIS A 158 3.46 12.90 12.16
CA HIS A 158 4.61 12.85 11.27
C HIS A 158 5.89 13.27 12.02
N ARG A 159 7.01 12.63 11.71
CA ARG A 159 8.33 12.92 12.31
C ARG A 159 9.21 13.70 11.33
N PRO A 160 10.04 14.66 11.78
CA PRO A 160 11.03 15.29 10.91
C PRO A 160 11.95 14.26 10.25
N HIS A 161 12.25 14.45 8.96
CA HIS A 161 13.19 13.57 8.27
C HIS A 161 14.60 13.76 8.83
N ARG A 162 15.29 12.65 9.10
CA ARG A 162 16.61 12.58 9.75
C ARG A 162 17.81 12.78 8.82
N GLY A 163 17.59 13.20 7.58
CA GLY A 163 18.68 13.43 6.64
C GLY A 163 18.25 13.59 5.19
N ARG A 164 19.23 13.53 4.30
CA ARG A 164 19.02 13.62 2.86
C ARG A 164 18.90 12.25 2.21
N VAL A 165 18.37 12.22 0.98
CA VAL A 165 18.40 11.03 0.14
C VAL A 165 19.82 10.81 -0.41
N ALA A 166 20.30 9.59 -0.29
CA ALA A 166 21.55 9.11 -0.88
C ALA A 166 21.39 8.96 -2.40
N GLY A 167 22.44 9.33 -3.13
CA GLY A 167 22.47 9.15 -4.57
C GLY A 167 23.47 10.03 -5.30
N MET A 168 23.60 9.77 -6.61
CA MET A 168 24.41 10.52 -7.54
C MET A 168 23.72 11.84 -7.90
N ARG A 169 24.43 12.96 -7.74
CA ARG A 169 23.97 14.27 -8.18
C ARG A 169 25.15 15.06 -8.73
N HIS A 170 25.02 15.57 -9.95
CA HIS A 170 26.09 16.28 -10.67
C HIS A 170 27.44 15.53 -10.67
N GLY A 171 27.42 14.21 -10.91
CA GLY A 171 28.63 13.38 -10.96
C GLY A 171 29.26 13.04 -9.60
N LYS A 172 28.67 13.47 -8.48
CA LYS A 172 29.14 13.13 -7.13
C LYS A 172 28.12 12.27 -6.38
N TRP A 173 28.61 11.21 -5.73
CA TRP A 173 27.80 10.44 -4.79
C TRP A 173 27.63 11.19 -3.48
N TYR A 174 26.40 11.23 -2.98
CA TYR A 174 26.08 11.76 -1.67
C TYR A 174 25.48 10.66 -0.79
N GLU A 175 25.93 10.63 0.46
CA GLU A 175 25.41 9.74 1.48
C GLU A 175 24.15 10.32 2.16
N GLY A 176 23.39 9.43 2.77
CA GLY A 176 22.18 9.77 3.50
C GLY A 176 21.42 8.52 3.96
N PRO A 177 20.52 8.65 4.94
CA PRO A 177 19.80 7.51 5.50
C PRO A 177 18.67 6.99 4.61
N TYR A 178 18.44 7.60 3.43
CA TYR A 178 17.33 7.25 2.55
C TYR A 178 17.76 6.93 1.13
N PHE A 179 16.99 6.11 0.42
CA PHE A 179 17.09 5.90 -1.01
C PHE A 179 15.86 6.43 -1.78
N ALA A 180 16.09 6.90 -3.00
CA ALA A 180 15.05 7.29 -3.95
C ALA A 180 14.53 6.06 -4.70
N VAL A 181 13.53 5.39 -4.14
CA VAL A 181 12.97 4.13 -4.67
C VAL A 181 11.93 4.41 -5.77
N TYR A 182 12.38 4.86 -6.95
CA TYR A 182 11.57 5.03 -8.16
C TYR A 182 12.41 5.05 -9.46
N GLY A 183 11.79 4.68 -10.58
CA GLY A 183 12.39 4.72 -11.92
C GLY A 183 13.46 3.64 -12.18
N GLU A 184 14.02 3.64 -13.39
CA GLU A 184 14.79 2.50 -13.91
C GLU A 184 16.28 2.46 -13.53
N GLY A 185 16.89 3.59 -13.13
CA GLY A 185 18.29 3.58 -12.67
C GLY A 185 19.06 4.84 -13.03
N GLY A 186 20.20 5.03 -12.36
CA GLY A 186 21.05 6.23 -12.44
C GLY A 186 21.37 6.79 -11.06
N GLY A 187 22.25 6.11 -10.32
CA GLY A 187 22.77 6.61 -9.04
C GLY A 187 21.75 6.75 -7.90
N LYS A 188 20.65 5.97 -7.89
CA LYS A 188 19.61 6.01 -6.85
C LYS A 188 19.66 4.81 -5.88
N GLY A 189 20.79 4.11 -5.86
CA GLY A 189 21.00 2.89 -5.08
C GLY A 189 20.69 1.59 -5.86
N THR A 190 21.29 0.51 -5.37
CA THR A 190 21.15 -0.87 -5.88
C THR A 190 19.79 -1.47 -5.52
N VAL A 191 19.44 -2.62 -6.12
CA VAL A 191 18.24 -3.38 -5.74
C VAL A 191 18.30 -3.78 -4.26
N ALA A 192 19.42 -4.30 -3.77
CA ALA A 192 19.58 -4.68 -2.36
C ALA A 192 19.36 -3.50 -1.41
N GLN A 193 19.86 -2.30 -1.76
CA GLN A 193 19.61 -1.09 -0.99
C GLN A 193 18.13 -0.71 -0.98
N TRP A 194 17.41 -0.89 -2.09
CA TRP A 194 15.96 -0.64 -2.16
C TRP A 194 15.16 -1.65 -1.35
N GLN A 195 15.51 -2.93 -1.43
CA GLN A 195 14.91 -4.00 -0.63
C GLN A 195 15.03 -3.69 0.87
N GLN A 196 16.24 -3.36 1.33
CA GLN A 196 16.50 -2.98 2.72
C GLN A 196 15.74 -1.70 3.11
N ALA A 197 15.77 -0.67 2.26
CA ALA A 197 15.15 0.61 2.53
C ALA A 197 13.62 0.52 2.67
N MET A 198 12.98 -0.34 1.88
CA MET A 198 11.53 -0.56 1.85
C MET A 198 11.06 -1.65 2.81
N GLY A 199 11.94 -2.57 3.22
CA GLY A 199 11.58 -3.80 3.92
C GLY A 199 10.98 -4.87 3.01
N ILE A 200 11.37 -4.91 1.73
CA ILE A 200 10.83 -5.83 0.72
C ILE A 200 11.96 -6.72 0.23
N THR A 201 11.98 -7.99 0.63
CA THR A 201 13.11 -8.91 0.37
C THR A 201 12.78 -10.07 -0.56
N TRP A 202 11.50 -10.26 -0.91
CA TRP A 202 11.01 -11.42 -1.69
C TRP A 202 11.00 -11.20 -3.21
N THR A 203 11.39 -10.01 -3.67
CA THR A 203 11.60 -9.75 -5.10
C THR A 203 12.91 -9.01 -5.33
N ASP A 204 13.61 -9.41 -6.38
CA ASP A 204 14.80 -8.77 -6.92
C ASP A 204 14.49 -7.87 -8.13
N VAL A 205 13.23 -7.79 -8.55
CA VAL A 205 12.81 -6.95 -9.67
C VAL A 205 12.64 -5.51 -9.18
N ARG A 206 13.54 -4.64 -9.63
CA ARG A 206 13.60 -3.23 -9.25
C ARG A 206 12.25 -2.51 -9.39
N LYS A 207 11.54 -2.74 -10.50
CA LYS A 207 10.24 -2.11 -10.78
C LYS A 207 9.18 -2.51 -9.75
N GLU A 208 9.12 -3.78 -9.38
CA GLU A 208 8.18 -4.28 -8.38
C GLU A 208 8.39 -3.58 -7.02
N ILE A 209 9.64 -3.40 -6.59
CA ILE A 209 9.98 -2.64 -5.37
C ILE A 209 9.62 -1.15 -5.51
N ALA A 210 9.82 -0.59 -6.72
CA ALA A 210 9.51 0.81 -7.02
C ALA A 210 8.01 1.12 -6.85
N GLU A 211 7.15 0.21 -7.28
CA GLU A 211 5.69 0.40 -7.30
C GLU A 211 5.06 0.01 -5.96
N ALA A 212 5.65 -0.91 -5.20
CA ALA A 212 5.13 -1.40 -3.92
C ALA A 212 5.02 -0.35 -2.80
N ILE A 213 4.12 -0.60 -1.84
CA ILE A 213 4.02 0.14 -0.57
C ILE A 213 4.91 -0.57 0.47
N PRO A 214 5.58 0.15 1.40
CA PRO A 214 6.34 -0.51 2.47
C PRO A 214 5.43 -1.39 3.38
N PRO A 215 5.87 -2.60 3.78
CA PRO A 215 5.06 -3.49 4.65
C PRO A 215 4.65 -2.86 5.97
N ALA A 216 5.47 -1.97 6.51
CA ALA A 216 5.16 -1.25 7.75
C ALA A 216 3.82 -0.50 7.68
N TYR A 217 3.38 -0.08 6.49
CA TYR A 217 2.13 0.66 6.32
C TYR A 217 0.93 -0.27 6.40
N GLY A 218 0.99 -1.43 5.72
CA GLY A 218 -0.03 -2.47 5.82
C GLY A 218 -0.18 -2.96 7.26
N LEU A 219 0.94 -3.18 7.96
CA LEU A 219 0.93 -3.58 9.38
C LEU A 219 0.28 -2.52 10.27
N TRP A 220 0.59 -1.24 10.05
CA TRP A 220 -0.04 -0.15 10.80
C TRP A 220 -1.55 -0.09 10.56
N LEU A 221 -1.98 -0.18 9.30
CA LEU A 221 -3.41 -0.16 8.94
C LEU A 221 -4.15 -1.35 9.54
N ALA A 222 -3.59 -2.55 9.47
CA ALA A 222 -4.15 -3.76 10.06
C ALA A 222 -4.33 -3.60 11.58
N ASN A 223 -3.29 -3.15 12.29
CA ASN A 223 -3.35 -2.95 13.74
C ASN A 223 -4.34 -1.87 14.15
N ALA A 224 -4.42 -0.77 13.39
CA ALA A 224 -5.40 0.28 13.62
C ALA A 224 -6.84 -0.27 13.48
N PHE A 225 -7.10 -1.06 12.44
CA PHE A 225 -8.41 -1.69 12.21
C PHE A 225 -8.76 -2.74 13.28
N LEU A 226 -7.81 -3.60 13.64
CA LEU A 226 -7.99 -4.64 14.66
C LEU A 226 -8.24 -4.06 16.05
N THR A 227 -7.56 -2.95 16.40
CA THR A 227 -7.78 -2.27 17.68
C THR A 227 -9.19 -1.71 17.78
N ARG A 228 -9.70 -1.10 16.70
CA ARG A 228 -11.09 -0.62 16.63
C ARG A 228 -12.09 -1.76 16.82
N THR A 229 -11.96 -2.84 16.04
CA THR A 229 -12.92 -3.96 16.09
C THR A 229 -12.94 -4.65 17.46
N ALA A 230 -11.79 -4.70 18.15
CA ALA A 230 -11.74 -5.20 19.53
C ALA A 230 -12.56 -4.32 20.50
N LEU A 231 -12.57 -2.99 20.32
CA LEU A 231 -13.36 -2.07 21.12
C LEU A 231 -14.86 -2.18 20.81
N GLU A 232 -15.24 -2.37 19.55
CA GLU A 232 -16.65 -2.53 19.14
C GLU A 232 -17.26 -3.85 19.63
N VAL A 233 -16.48 -4.93 19.72
CA VAL A 233 -16.94 -6.21 20.29
C VAL A 233 -17.05 -6.15 21.83
N ALA A 234 -16.33 -5.23 22.47
CA ALA A 234 -16.33 -5.08 23.92
C ALA A 234 -17.40 -4.09 24.45
N ALA A 235 -18.00 -3.28 23.57
CA ALA A 235 -19.04 -2.30 23.89
C ALA A 235 -20.45 -2.88 23.70
#